data_AF-A0A3A4JI09-F1
#
_entry.id   AF-A0A3A4JI09-F1
#
_cell.length_a   1.000
_cell.length_b   1.000
_cell.length_c   1.000
_cell.angle_alpha   90.00
_cell.angle_beta   90.00
_cell.angle_gamma   90.00
#
_symmetry.space_group_name_H-M   'P 1'
#
loop_
_entity.id
_entity.type
_entity.pdbx_description
1 polymer ?
#
loop_
_entity_poly.entity_id
_entity_poly.type
_entity_poly.pdbx_seq_one_letter_code
_entity_poly.pdbx_strand_id
1 'polypeptide(L)'
;MGFLRIFSKSKDKRKAECPYCSSALEKPPARKTKCPHCGKYIFVRTHPKNRERVVVTEEQAAAIDNEWLVQQTASDPSLGGEEEFYQEKEILQKRFGKVPSVSDIKWGLLNKRAGEAMKKSDFSALSGIYFQMALQKHEEGKDCHMEQAQAQKMQLMALKQNDVVGRVEIFSKDGCEECQKLNGKKFSVEEALKYNPLPVIHCTHKLNKNAPSSWCRCTYLPIVSDDVDLKGAWLGDK
;
A
#
# COMPACT_ATOMS: atom_id res chain seq x y z
N MET A 1 13.49 -7.76 0.82
CA MET A 1 13.74 -6.75 -0.22
C MET A 1 14.59 -5.64 0.39
N GLY A 2 15.75 -5.35 -0.21
CA GLY A 2 16.61 -4.26 0.23
C GLY A 2 15.97 -2.93 -0.15
N PHE A 3 15.68 -2.11 0.85
CA PHE A 3 15.19 -0.75 0.65
C PHE A 3 16.21 0.03 -0.20
N LEU A 4 15.79 0.50 -1.37
CA LEU A 4 16.50 1.51 -2.16
C LEU A 4 16.60 2.78 -1.32
N ARG A 5 17.71 2.90 -0.59
CA ARG A 5 18.09 4.14 0.10
C ARG A 5 18.47 5.15 -0.98
N ILE A 6 17.61 6.12 -1.22
CA ILE A 6 18.01 7.36 -1.89
C ILE A 6 19.09 7.98 -1.00
N PHE A 7 20.34 7.98 -1.47
CA PHE A 7 21.51 8.48 -0.76
C PHE A 7 21.50 10.01 -0.71
N SER A 8 20.69 10.61 0.17
CA SER A 8 21.06 11.91 0.73
C SER A 8 22.17 11.68 1.75
N LYS A 9 23.24 12.48 1.72
CA LYS A 9 24.38 12.35 2.65
C LYS A 9 23.88 12.51 4.10
N SER A 10 23.74 11.41 4.84
CA SER A 10 23.38 11.45 6.25
C SER A 10 24.48 12.13 7.06
N LYS A 11 24.14 13.10 7.91
CA LYS A 11 25.10 13.73 8.82
C LYS A 11 25.40 12.80 9.99
N ASP A 12 26.65 12.38 10.15
CA ASP A 12 27.01 11.45 11.22
C ASP A 12 27.19 12.21 12.55
N LYS A 13 26.37 11.87 13.55
CA LYS A 13 26.43 12.41 14.91
C LYS A 13 26.58 11.31 15.96
N ARG A 14 27.04 10.13 15.56
CA ARG A 14 27.24 9.01 16.49
C ARG A 14 28.37 9.34 17.46
N LYS A 15 28.05 9.35 18.75
CA LYS A 15 29.04 9.46 19.83
C LYS A 15 29.56 8.08 20.22
N ALA A 16 30.82 8.03 20.69
CA ALA A 16 31.42 6.82 21.25
C ALA A 16 31.01 6.66 22.73
N GLU A 17 29.71 6.68 23.00
CA GLU A 17 29.16 6.66 24.36
C GLU A 17 27.93 5.75 24.41
N CYS A 18 27.78 5.02 25.51
CA CYS A 18 26.59 4.21 25.74
C CYS A 18 25.38 5.09 26.10
N PRO A 19 24.24 5.00 25.38
CA PRO A 19 23.05 5.81 25.68
C PRO A 19 22.30 5.38 26.95
N TYR A 20 22.73 4.30 27.61
CA TYR A 20 22.13 3.81 28.86
C TYR A 20 22.92 4.15 30.11
N CYS A 21 24.24 4.06 30.05
CA CYS A 21 25.11 4.18 31.23
C CYS A 21 26.20 5.24 31.06
N SER A 22 26.20 5.96 29.92
CA SER A 22 27.17 7.00 29.59
C SER A 22 28.65 6.59 29.61
N SER A 23 28.95 5.29 29.69
CA SER A 23 30.32 4.80 29.61
C SER A 23 30.89 5.04 28.21
N ALA A 24 32.14 5.50 28.14
CA ALA A 24 32.88 5.69 26.91
C ALA A 24 33.12 4.35 26.20
N LEU A 25 32.97 4.35 24.88
CA LEU A 25 33.25 3.22 24.01
C LEU A 25 34.52 3.52 23.21
N GLU A 26 35.27 2.48 22.82
CA GLU A 26 36.48 2.66 22.00
C GLU A 26 36.20 3.39 20.68
N LYS A 27 35.03 3.14 20.09
CA LYS A 27 34.56 3.79 18.86
C LYS A 27 33.04 3.89 18.80
N PRO A 28 32.50 4.87 18.04
CA PRO A 28 31.06 4.96 17.83
C PRO A 28 30.52 3.66 17.17
N PRO A 29 29.49 3.02 17.73
CA PRO A 29 28.91 1.82 17.16
C PRO A 29 28.47 2.02 15.69
N ALA A 30 28.84 1.08 14.82
CA ALA A 30 28.42 1.07 13.41
C ALA A 30 27.15 0.27 13.14
N ARG A 31 26.84 -0.67 14.02
CA ARG A 31 25.69 -1.59 13.96
C ARG A 31 25.19 -1.87 15.38
N LYS A 32 24.11 -2.63 15.51
CA LYS A 32 23.62 -3.12 16.82
C LYS A 32 24.78 -3.80 17.56
N THR A 33 25.10 -3.31 18.76
CA THR A 33 26.27 -3.77 19.54
C THR A 33 25.90 -3.84 21.01
N LYS A 34 26.45 -4.80 21.76
CA LYS A 34 26.24 -4.91 23.22
C LYS A 34 27.23 -4.00 23.95
N CYS A 35 26.78 -3.22 24.92
CA CYS A 35 27.66 -2.40 25.76
C CYS A 35 28.51 -3.30 26.66
N PRO A 36 29.84 -3.11 26.74
CA PRO A 36 30.69 -3.89 27.64
C PRO A 36 30.49 -3.55 29.13
N HIS A 37 29.96 -2.36 29.45
CA HIS A 37 29.80 -1.91 30.84
C HIS A 37 28.46 -2.29 31.45
N CYS A 38 27.35 -2.06 30.74
CA CYS A 38 26.00 -2.33 31.26
C CYS A 38 25.30 -3.54 30.62
N GLY A 39 25.92 -4.18 29.62
CA GLY A 39 25.38 -5.36 28.95
C GLY A 39 24.14 -5.11 28.07
N LYS A 40 23.58 -3.90 28.02
CA LYS A 40 22.42 -3.56 27.19
C LYS A 40 22.80 -3.43 25.70
N TYR A 41 21.85 -3.70 24.81
CA TYR A 41 22.03 -3.51 23.37
C TYR A 41 21.89 -2.05 22.98
N ILE A 42 22.87 -1.54 22.25
CA ILE A 42 22.91 -0.20 21.69
C ILE A 42 22.55 -0.27 20.20
N PHE A 43 21.72 0.65 19.74
CA PHE A 43 21.23 0.70 18.37
C PHE A 43 21.76 1.93 17.64
N VAL A 44 21.83 1.83 16.32
CA VAL A 44 22.18 2.95 15.43
C VAL A 44 21.01 3.20 14.50
N ARG A 45 20.54 4.44 14.47
CA ARG A 45 19.42 4.88 13.62
C ARG A 45 19.75 6.21 12.95
N THR A 46 19.09 6.45 11.83
CA THR A 46 19.11 7.75 11.14
C THR A 46 17.77 8.41 11.41
N HIS A 47 17.71 9.66 11.83
CA HIS A 47 16.44 10.33 12.08
C HIS A 47 15.78 10.72 10.72
N PRO A 48 14.46 10.57 10.55
CA PRO A 48 13.77 10.91 9.30
C PRO A 48 13.81 12.40 8.94
N LYS A 49 13.69 13.28 9.95
CA LYS A 49 13.57 14.74 9.79
C LYS A 49 14.88 15.40 9.36
N ASN A 50 15.97 15.12 10.06
CA ASN A 50 17.26 15.80 9.85
C ASN A 50 18.33 14.90 9.21
N ARG A 51 18.02 13.62 8.96
CA ARG A 51 18.94 12.63 8.39
C ARG A 51 20.22 12.44 9.22
N GLU A 52 20.17 12.73 10.52
CA GLU A 52 21.28 12.55 11.44
C GLU A 52 21.38 11.11 11.91
N ARG A 53 22.58 10.52 11.83
CA ARG A 53 22.84 9.17 12.32
C ARG A 53 23.28 9.24 13.78
N VAL A 54 22.54 8.56 14.66
CA VAL A 54 22.68 8.66 16.12
C VAL A 54 22.75 7.28 16.78
N VAL A 55 23.36 7.25 17.97
CA VAL A 55 23.44 6.09 18.86
C VAL A 55 22.32 6.23 19.89
N VAL A 56 21.47 5.21 20.00
CA VAL A 56 20.19 5.30 20.73
C VAL A 56 19.90 4.03 21.53
N THR A 57 19.03 4.17 22.54
CA THR A 57 18.43 3.05 23.26
C THR A 57 17.45 2.28 22.36
N GLU A 58 17.01 1.11 22.81
CA GLU A 58 15.94 0.33 22.17
C GLU A 58 14.63 1.11 22.04
N GLU A 59 14.21 1.79 23.10
CA GLU A 59 12.99 2.61 23.11
C GLU A 59 13.09 3.78 22.11
N GLN A 60 14.22 4.48 22.10
CA GLN A 60 14.49 5.55 21.14
C GLN A 60 14.61 5.02 19.71
N ALA A 61 15.20 3.83 19.50
CA ALA A 61 15.26 3.20 18.19
C ALA A 61 13.86 2.89 17.66
N ALA A 62 12.98 2.34 18.51
CA ALA A 62 11.59 2.09 18.16
C ALA A 62 10.83 3.39 17.86
N ALA A 63 11.10 4.48 18.61
CA ALA A 63 10.53 5.79 18.32
C ALA A 63 10.96 6.32 16.94
N ILE A 64 12.25 6.29 16.62
CA ILE A 64 12.77 6.73 15.31
C ILE A 64 12.23 5.85 14.17
N ASP A 65 12.15 4.53 14.39
CA ASP A 65 11.58 3.60 13.41
C ASP A 65 10.10 3.94 13.14
N ASN A 66 9.33 4.29 14.18
CA ASN A 66 7.96 4.78 14.03
C ASN A 66 7.89 6.10 13.25
N GLU A 67 8.78 7.06 13.51
CA GLU A 67 8.79 8.33 12.77
C GLU A 67 9.06 8.15 11.27
N TRP A 68 9.94 7.23 10.88
CA TRP A 68 10.15 6.91 9.46
C TRP A 68 8.89 6.37 8.80
N LEU A 69 8.14 5.56 9.55
CA LEU A 69 6.92 4.94 9.08
C LEU A 69 5.79 5.96 9.00
N VAL A 70 5.70 6.89 9.95
CA VAL A 70 4.81 8.06 9.89
C VAL A 70 5.15 8.89 8.65
N GLN A 71 6.42 9.24 8.44
CA GLN A 71 6.83 10.04 7.28
C GLN A 71 6.49 9.34 5.95
N GLN A 72 6.70 8.02 5.86
CA GLN A 72 6.30 7.25 4.67
C GLN A 72 4.78 7.20 4.49
N THR A 73 4.03 7.05 5.59
CA THR A 73 2.56 6.96 5.53
C THR A 73 1.93 8.32 5.21
N ALA A 74 2.43 9.40 5.81
CA ALA A 74 2.00 10.77 5.53
C ALA A 74 2.37 11.24 4.11
N SER A 75 3.40 10.63 3.50
CA SER A 75 3.72 10.85 2.09
C SER A 75 2.84 10.05 1.12
N ASP A 76 2.04 9.11 1.61
CA ASP A 76 1.11 8.33 0.80
C ASP A 76 -0.25 9.07 0.73
N PRO A 77 -0.61 9.66 -0.43
CA PRO A 77 -1.87 10.40 -0.56
C PRO A 77 -3.10 9.53 -0.25
N SER A 78 -2.97 8.20 -0.37
CA SER A 78 -4.05 7.24 -0.13
C SER A 78 -4.26 6.87 1.34
N LEU A 79 -3.38 7.31 2.25
CA LEU A 79 -3.43 7.00 3.69
C LEU A 79 -3.55 8.22 4.59
N GLY A 80 -3.50 9.44 4.04
CA GLY A 80 -3.79 10.68 4.77
C GLY A 80 -2.59 11.28 5.47
N GLY A 81 -2.85 12.20 6.40
CA GLY A 81 -1.82 12.97 7.09
C GLY A 81 -1.27 12.30 8.35
N GLU A 82 -0.22 12.89 8.93
CA GLU A 82 0.36 12.43 10.21
C GLU A 82 -0.68 12.36 11.33
N GLU A 83 -1.63 13.30 11.36
CA GLU A 83 -2.69 13.35 12.36
C GLU A 83 -3.58 12.09 12.33
N GLU A 84 -4.09 11.70 11.15
CA GLU A 84 -4.92 10.50 10.99
C GLU A 84 -4.18 9.24 11.45
N PHE A 85 -2.88 9.16 11.16
CA PHE A 85 -2.04 8.05 11.60
C PHE A 85 -1.98 7.94 13.12
N TYR A 86 -1.70 9.04 13.83
CA TYR A 86 -1.61 9.02 15.29
C TYR A 86 -2.97 8.76 15.95
N GLN A 87 -4.04 9.33 15.42
CA GLN A 87 -5.40 9.05 15.89
C GLN A 87 -5.75 7.57 15.75
N GLU A 88 -5.48 6.97 14.59
CA GLU A 88 -5.74 5.54 14.39
C GLU A 88 -4.86 4.66 15.28
N LYS A 89 -3.59 5.02 15.46
CA LYS A 89 -2.70 4.34 16.40
C LYS A 89 -3.28 4.31 17.81
N GLU A 90 -3.77 5.44 18.32
CA GLU A 90 -4.37 5.51 19.64
C GLU A 90 -5.64 4.66 19.75
N ILE A 91 -6.50 4.69 18.73
CA ILE A 91 -7.73 3.90 18.67
C ILE A 91 -7.39 2.41 18.75
N LEU A 92 -6.47 1.94 17.91
CA LEU A 92 -6.07 0.53 17.89
C LEU A 92 -5.33 0.12 19.18
N GLN A 93 -4.50 1.00 19.75
CA GLN A 93 -3.81 0.73 21.01
C GLN A 93 -4.80 0.58 22.17
N LYS A 94 -5.80 1.47 22.27
CA LYS A 94 -6.89 1.37 23.25
C LYS A 94 -7.70 0.09 23.06
N ARG A 95 -7.96 -0.29 21.81
CA ARG A 95 -8.76 -1.49 21.47
C ARG A 95 -8.05 -2.80 21.79
N PHE A 96 -6.74 -2.89 21.54
CA PHE A 96 -5.99 -4.15 21.65
C PHE A 96 -5.09 -4.25 22.87
N GLY A 97 -4.98 -3.19 23.68
CA GLY A 97 -4.14 -3.16 24.88
C GLY A 97 -2.63 -3.27 24.60
N LYS A 98 -2.22 -3.14 23.34
CA LYS A 98 -0.82 -3.21 22.88
C LYS A 98 -0.57 -2.17 21.80
N VAL A 99 0.68 -1.77 21.65
CA VAL A 99 1.07 -0.86 20.57
C VAL A 99 0.82 -1.55 19.22
N PRO A 100 -0.04 -1.01 18.34
CA PRO A 100 -0.34 -1.60 17.05
C PRO A 100 0.89 -1.51 16.13
N SER A 101 1.03 -2.47 15.22
CA SER A 101 2.03 -2.35 14.17
C SER A 101 1.61 -1.29 13.16
N VAL A 102 2.56 -0.77 12.39
CA VAL A 102 2.24 0.17 11.30
C VAL A 102 1.35 -0.47 10.24
N SER A 103 1.52 -1.76 9.98
CA SER A 103 0.64 -2.53 9.12
C SER A 103 -0.81 -2.48 9.61
N ASP A 104 -1.02 -2.69 10.92
CA ASP A 104 -2.36 -2.62 11.53
C ASP A 104 -2.96 -1.22 11.42
N ILE A 105 -2.15 -0.17 11.60
CA ILE A 105 -2.60 1.23 11.47
C ILE A 105 -3.02 1.52 10.02
N LYS A 106 -2.19 1.17 9.04
CA LYS A 106 -2.51 1.34 7.60
C LYS A 106 -3.79 0.59 7.24
N TRP A 107 -3.93 -0.64 7.70
CA TRP A 107 -5.13 -1.46 7.49
C TRP A 107 -6.37 -0.81 8.14
N GLY A 108 -6.25 -0.27 9.34
CA GLY A 108 -7.31 0.48 10.03
C GLY A 108 -7.78 1.69 9.23
N LEU A 109 -6.84 2.51 8.74
CA LEU A 109 -7.12 3.67 7.89
C LEU A 109 -7.81 3.28 6.58
N LEU A 110 -7.32 2.24 5.89
CA LEU A 110 -7.94 1.74 4.65
C LEU A 110 -9.36 1.24 4.89
N ASN A 111 -9.63 0.53 5.99
CA ASN A 111 -10.99 0.09 6.33
C ASN A 111 -11.94 1.25 6.63
N LYS A 112 -11.47 2.28 7.34
CA LYS A 112 -12.27 3.50 7.58
C LYS A 112 -12.67 4.17 6.27
N ARG A 113 -11.70 4.36 5.37
CA ARG A 113 -11.92 4.93 4.03
C ARG A 113 -12.86 4.07 3.19
N ALA A 114 -12.70 2.74 3.23
CA ALA A 114 -13.62 1.84 2.56
C ALA A 114 -15.06 2.01 3.08
N GLY A 115 -15.23 2.12 4.41
CA GLY A 115 -16.53 2.37 5.02
C GLY A 115 -17.16 3.71 4.59
N GLU A 116 -16.35 4.77 4.48
CA GLU A 116 -16.81 6.08 4.00
C GLU A 116 -17.18 6.08 2.52
N ALA A 117 -16.35 5.48 1.66
CA ALA A 117 -16.62 5.35 0.24
C ALA A 117 -17.86 4.49 -0.01
N MET A 118 -18.05 3.41 0.76
CA MET A 118 -19.24 2.56 0.72
C MET A 118 -20.52 3.34 1.04
N LYS A 119 -20.52 4.18 2.08
CA LYS A 119 -21.68 5.01 2.43
C LYS A 119 -22.09 5.96 1.30
N LYS A 120 -21.12 6.42 0.51
CA LYS A 120 -21.32 7.32 -0.64
C LYS A 120 -21.59 6.58 -1.94
N SER A 121 -21.55 5.24 -1.95
CA SER A 121 -21.53 4.42 -3.17
C SER A 121 -20.45 4.87 -4.15
N ASP A 122 -19.30 5.31 -3.64
CA ASP A 122 -18.14 5.71 -4.43
C ASP A 122 -17.33 4.45 -4.81
N PHE A 123 -17.82 3.74 -5.82
CA PHE A 123 -17.22 2.49 -6.27
C PHE A 123 -15.83 2.68 -6.88
N SER A 124 -15.54 3.87 -7.42
CA SER A 124 -14.22 4.22 -7.92
C SER A 124 -13.20 4.28 -6.77
N ALA A 125 -13.52 5.03 -5.71
CA ALA A 125 -12.68 5.07 -4.51
C ALA A 125 -12.55 3.69 -3.86
N LEU A 126 -13.65 2.93 -3.73
CA LEU A 126 -13.61 1.57 -3.19
C LEU A 126 -12.67 0.65 -3.98
N SER A 127 -12.68 0.74 -5.32
CA SER A 127 -11.77 -0.05 -6.16
C SER A 127 -10.30 0.23 -5.82
N GLY A 128 -9.93 1.52 -5.75
CA GLY A 128 -8.58 1.94 -5.35
C GLY A 128 -8.20 1.48 -3.94
N ILE A 129 -9.12 1.59 -2.98
CA ILE A 129 -8.86 1.20 -1.58
C ILE A 129 -8.63 -0.31 -1.47
N TYR A 130 -9.48 -1.15 -2.07
CA TYR A 130 -9.29 -2.60 -2.07
C TYR A 130 -8.01 -3.02 -2.79
N PHE A 131 -7.61 -2.30 -3.85
CA PHE A 131 -6.34 -2.54 -4.52
C PHE A 131 -5.14 -2.28 -3.60
N GLN A 132 -5.17 -1.19 -2.82
CA GLN A 132 -4.13 -0.89 -1.81
C GLN A 132 -4.11 -1.93 -0.68
N MET A 133 -5.29 -2.36 -0.20
CA MET A 133 -5.40 -3.43 0.79
C MET A 133 -4.78 -4.74 0.27
N ALA A 134 -5.06 -5.08 -0.99
CA ALA A 134 -4.46 -6.24 -1.63
C ALA A 134 -2.93 -6.12 -1.71
N LEU A 135 -2.42 -4.95 -2.12
CA LEU A 135 -0.98 -4.68 -2.25
C LEU A 135 -0.27 -4.88 -0.91
N GLN A 136 -0.80 -4.27 0.15
CA GLN A 136 -0.26 -4.40 1.50
C GLN A 136 -0.18 -5.87 1.93
N LYS A 137 -1.28 -6.64 1.78
CA LYS A 137 -1.28 -8.07 2.13
C LYS A 137 -0.23 -8.85 1.34
N HIS A 138 -0.16 -8.62 0.04
CA HIS A 138 0.79 -9.32 -0.83
C HIS A 138 2.24 -9.00 -0.46
N GLU A 139 2.56 -7.73 -0.22
CA GLU A 139 3.89 -7.29 0.24
C GLU A 139 4.27 -7.89 1.60
N GLU A 140 3.29 -8.09 2.48
CA GLU A 140 3.46 -8.79 3.77
C GLU A 140 3.58 -10.31 3.65
N GLY A 141 3.46 -10.86 2.44
CA GLY A 141 3.51 -12.31 2.21
C GLY A 141 2.22 -13.04 2.57
N LYS A 142 1.09 -12.33 2.60
CA LYS A 142 -0.25 -12.87 2.88
C LYS A 142 -1.04 -13.06 1.58
N ASP A 143 -2.10 -13.86 1.66
CA ASP A 143 -3.07 -14.01 0.57
C ASP A 143 -3.80 -12.69 0.28
N CYS A 144 -3.90 -12.29 -0.98
CA CYS A 144 -4.50 -11.03 -1.41
C CYS A 144 -5.60 -11.19 -2.48
N HIS A 145 -5.92 -12.41 -2.91
CA HIS A 145 -6.84 -12.62 -4.04
C HIS A 145 -8.25 -12.13 -3.74
N MET A 146 -8.70 -12.23 -2.49
CA MET A 146 -10.01 -11.70 -2.09
C MET A 146 -10.08 -10.18 -2.27
N GLU A 147 -9.09 -9.44 -1.78
CA GLU A 147 -9.07 -7.98 -1.92
C GLU A 147 -8.87 -7.55 -3.39
N GLN A 148 -8.05 -8.28 -4.17
CA GLN A 148 -7.95 -8.04 -5.61
C GLN A 148 -9.30 -8.25 -6.31
N ALA A 149 -10.03 -9.32 -5.99
CA ALA A 149 -11.35 -9.58 -6.54
C ALA A 149 -12.35 -8.46 -6.18
N GLN A 150 -12.32 -7.97 -4.93
CA GLN A 150 -13.15 -6.83 -4.54
C GLN A 150 -12.79 -5.56 -5.31
N ALA A 151 -11.50 -5.27 -5.51
CA ALA A 151 -11.07 -4.11 -6.30
C ALA A 151 -11.63 -4.15 -7.73
N GLN A 152 -11.54 -5.31 -8.39
CA GLN A 152 -12.08 -5.52 -9.74
C GLN A 152 -13.60 -5.43 -9.78
N LYS A 153 -14.29 -6.00 -8.79
CA LYS A 153 -15.74 -5.90 -8.65
C LYS A 153 -16.18 -4.44 -8.50
N MET A 154 -15.49 -3.65 -7.68
CA MET A 154 -15.81 -2.23 -7.48
C MET A 154 -15.54 -1.40 -8.74
N GLN A 155 -14.50 -1.73 -9.52
CA GLN A 155 -14.28 -1.11 -10.84
C GLN A 155 -15.48 -1.35 -11.77
N LEU A 156 -15.98 -2.59 -11.84
CA LEU A 156 -17.15 -2.94 -12.64
C LEU A 156 -18.43 -2.26 -12.13
N MET A 157 -18.61 -2.16 -10.81
CA MET A 157 -19.74 -1.43 -10.21
C MET A 157 -19.70 0.07 -10.55
N ALA A 158 -18.50 0.68 -10.58
CA ALA A 158 -18.34 2.06 -10.99
C ALA A 158 -18.74 2.27 -12.46
N LEU A 159 -18.33 1.35 -13.35
CA LEU A 159 -18.76 1.38 -14.76
C LEU A 159 -20.28 1.23 -14.88
N LYS A 160 -20.86 0.29 -14.14
CA LYS A 160 -22.30 0.05 -14.11
C LYS A 160 -23.09 1.27 -13.63
N GLN A 161 -22.61 1.97 -12.61
CA GLN A 161 -23.29 3.13 -12.04
C GLN A 161 -23.43 4.30 -13.03
N ASN A 162 -22.50 4.42 -13.98
CA ASN A 162 -22.53 5.50 -14.96
C ASN A 162 -23.43 5.19 -16.18
N ASP A 163 -23.90 3.95 -16.36
CA ASP A 163 -24.79 3.47 -17.45
C ASP A 163 -24.32 3.74 -18.90
N VAL A 164 -23.16 4.37 -19.08
CA VAL A 164 -22.53 4.63 -20.40
C VAL A 164 -21.83 3.38 -20.94
N VAL A 165 -21.33 2.51 -20.06
CA VAL A 165 -20.49 1.38 -20.44
C VAL A 165 -21.23 0.07 -20.19
N GLY A 166 -21.76 -0.55 -21.25
CA GLY A 166 -22.41 -1.85 -21.17
C GLY A 166 -21.46 -3.05 -21.27
N ARG A 167 -20.24 -2.84 -21.80
CA ARG A 167 -19.27 -3.93 -22.08
C ARG A 167 -17.85 -3.56 -21.69
N VAL A 168 -17.08 -4.59 -21.36
CA VAL A 168 -15.66 -4.49 -21.00
C VAL A 168 -14.84 -5.52 -21.75
N GLU A 169 -13.57 -5.21 -21.97
CA GLU A 169 -12.55 -6.11 -22.49
C GLU A 169 -11.49 -6.37 -21.41
N ILE A 170 -11.05 -7.61 -21.25
CA ILE A 170 -9.90 -7.91 -20.37
C ILE A 170 -8.60 -7.54 -21.08
N PHE A 171 -7.83 -6.65 -20.47
CA PHE A 171 -6.47 -6.34 -20.90
C PHE A 171 -5.46 -7.09 -20.02
N SER A 172 -4.70 -7.99 -20.66
CA SER A 172 -3.70 -8.83 -20.00
C SER A 172 -2.50 -9.16 -20.89
N LYS A 173 -2.23 -8.32 -21.90
CA LYS A 173 -1.19 -8.53 -22.92
C LYS A 173 0.20 -8.78 -22.33
N ASP A 174 0.57 -8.00 -21.31
CA ASP A 174 1.86 -8.12 -20.59
C ASP A 174 1.79 -9.06 -19.37
N GLY A 175 0.75 -9.90 -19.32
CA GLY A 175 0.55 -10.92 -18.29
C GLY A 175 1.35 -12.19 -18.54
N CYS A 176 1.31 -13.11 -17.56
CA CYS A 176 1.81 -14.48 -17.75
C CYS A 176 0.92 -15.27 -18.72
N GLU A 177 1.33 -16.48 -19.11
CA GLU A 177 0.60 -17.34 -20.03
C GLU A 177 -0.87 -17.55 -19.64
N GLU A 178 -1.15 -17.82 -18.36
CA GLU A 178 -2.53 -17.96 -17.85
C GLU A 178 -3.35 -16.67 -18.00
N CYS A 179 -2.73 -15.52 -17.77
CA CYS A 179 -3.37 -14.21 -17.95
C CYS A 179 -3.68 -13.93 -19.41
N GLN A 180 -2.76 -14.28 -20.33
CA GLN A 180 -2.90 -14.03 -21.77
C GLN A 180 -4.06 -14.82 -22.40
N LYS A 181 -4.43 -15.98 -21.83
CA LYS A 181 -5.63 -16.75 -22.23
C LYS A 181 -6.94 -15.96 -22.09
N LEU A 182 -6.95 -14.88 -21.31
CA LEU A 182 -8.09 -13.98 -21.15
C LEU A 182 -7.96 -12.68 -21.94
N ASN A 183 -6.79 -12.39 -22.53
CA ASN A 183 -6.56 -11.12 -23.20
C ASN A 183 -7.54 -10.94 -24.37
N GLY A 184 -8.19 -9.79 -24.44
CA GLY A 184 -9.14 -9.47 -25.50
C GLY A 184 -10.52 -10.10 -25.34
N LYS A 185 -10.76 -10.91 -24.29
CA LYS A 185 -12.10 -11.44 -24.02
C LYS A 185 -13.03 -10.31 -23.59
N LYS A 186 -14.21 -10.27 -24.23
CA LYS A 186 -15.24 -9.25 -24.02
C LYS A 186 -16.40 -9.83 -23.23
N PHE A 187 -16.91 -9.06 -22.28
CA PHE A 187 -18.06 -9.40 -21.44
C PHE A 187 -19.02 -8.22 -21.38
N SER A 188 -20.29 -8.45 -21.13
CA SER A 188 -21.11 -7.40 -20.53
C SER A 188 -20.62 -7.11 -19.10
N VAL A 189 -20.94 -5.94 -18.57
CA VAL A 189 -20.60 -5.61 -17.18
C VAL A 189 -21.27 -6.60 -16.21
N GLU A 190 -22.51 -7.01 -16.47
CA GLU A 190 -23.25 -8.01 -15.70
C GLU A 190 -22.57 -9.39 -15.73
N GLU A 191 -22.11 -9.84 -16.89
CA GLU A 191 -21.40 -11.10 -17.03
C GLU A 191 -20.07 -11.05 -16.27
N ALA A 192 -19.31 -9.96 -16.40
CA ALA A 192 -18.06 -9.78 -15.68
C ALA A 192 -18.26 -9.77 -14.15
N LEU A 193 -19.32 -9.11 -13.65
CA LEU A 193 -19.68 -9.11 -12.23
C LEU A 193 -20.07 -10.49 -11.72
N LYS A 194 -20.74 -11.30 -12.56
CA LYS A 194 -21.19 -12.65 -12.23
C LYS A 194 -20.05 -13.67 -12.23
N TYR A 195 -19.24 -13.68 -13.28
CA TYR A 195 -18.18 -14.68 -13.47
C TYR A 195 -16.88 -14.29 -12.76
N ASN A 196 -16.67 -13.00 -12.51
CA ASN A 196 -15.49 -12.43 -11.86
C ASN A 196 -14.16 -13.07 -12.31
N PRO A 197 -13.83 -13.03 -13.61
CA PRO A 197 -12.65 -13.70 -14.16
C PRO A 197 -11.31 -13.12 -13.68
N LEU A 198 -11.33 -11.95 -13.03
CA LEU A 198 -10.16 -11.29 -12.44
C LEU A 198 -10.29 -11.24 -10.89
N PRO A 199 -9.20 -11.44 -10.12
CA PRO A 199 -7.85 -11.79 -10.57
C PRO A 199 -7.78 -13.20 -11.17
N VAL A 200 -6.81 -13.41 -12.07
CA VAL A 200 -6.57 -14.75 -12.64
C VAL A 200 -5.95 -15.63 -11.56
N ILE A 201 -6.69 -16.62 -11.07
CA ILE A 201 -6.29 -17.48 -9.95
C ILE A 201 -4.95 -18.18 -10.20
N HIS A 202 -4.71 -18.62 -11.43
CA HIS A 202 -3.45 -19.27 -11.83
C HIS A 202 -2.38 -18.30 -12.35
N CYS A 203 -2.55 -16.99 -12.16
CA CYS A 203 -1.48 -16.03 -12.45
C CYS A 203 -0.20 -16.42 -11.71
N THR A 204 0.95 -16.35 -12.38
CA THR A 204 2.25 -16.72 -11.80
C THR A 204 3.07 -15.52 -11.31
N HIS A 205 2.59 -14.30 -11.56
CA HIS A 205 3.31 -13.09 -11.17
C HIS A 205 3.32 -12.90 -9.64
N LYS A 206 4.48 -12.50 -9.10
CA LYS A 206 4.70 -12.30 -7.66
C LYS A 206 5.53 -11.03 -7.45
N LEU A 207 5.00 -10.06 -6.70
CA LEU A 207 5.83 -8.98 -6.16
C LEU A 207 6.67 -9.52 -4.98
N ASN A 208 5.99 -10.04 -3.95
CA ASN A 208 6.62 -10.83 -2.90
C ASN A 208 6.62 -12.32 -3.27
N LYS A 209 7.82 -12.92 -3.34
CA LYS A 209 8.00 -14.35 -3.64
C LYS A 209 7.44 -15.27 -2.56
N ASN A 210 7.30 -14.78 -1.33
CA ASN A 210 6.84 -15.56 -0.18
C ASN A 210 5.31 -15.50 0.00
N ALA A 211 4.60 -14.64 -0.73
CA ALA A 211 3.14 -14.60 -0.66
C ALA A 211 2.55 -15.88 -1.25
N PRO A 212 1.45 -16.43 -0.69
CA PRO A 212 0.79 -17.62 -1.23
C PRO A 212 0.05 -17.33 -2.55
N SER A 213 -0.69 -16.23 -2.63
CA SER A 213 -1.39 -15.77 -3.84
C SER A 213 -0.46 -15.08 -4.82
N SER A 214 -0.88 -14.99 -6.08
CA SER A 214 -0.22 -14.16 -7.09
C SER A 214 -0.67 -12.71 -7.05
N TRP A 215 0.12 -11.83 -7.65
CA TRP A 215 -0.24 -10.43 -7.87
C TRP A 215 -0.73 -10.25 -9.31
N CYS A 216 -2.03 -10.46 -9.53
CA CYS A 216 -2.62 -10.27 -10.86
C CYS A 216 -2.68 -8.78 -11.23
N ARG A 217 -2.16 -8.42 -12.42
CA ARG A 217 -2.13 -7.05 -12.95
C ARG A 217 -3.11 -6.80 -14.10
N CYS A 218 -3.91 -7.81 -14.46
CA CYS A 218 -4.94 -7.67 -15.48
C CYS A 218 -6.02 -6.69 -15.01
N THR A 219 -6.68 -6.03 -15.96
CA THR A 219 -7.77 -5.08 -15.69
C THR A 219 -8.84 -5.16 -16.77
N TYR A 220 -10.02 -4.62 -16.46
CA TYR A 220 -11.07 -4.37 -17.43
C TYR A 220 -10.87 -3.01 -18.10
N LEU A 221 -10.92 -2.97 -19.43
CA LEU A 221 -11.02 -1.75 -20.21
C LEU A 221 -12.48 -1.55 -20.63
N PRO A 222 -13.07 -0.36 -20.39
CA PRO A 222 -14.41 -0.08 -20.89
C PRO A 222 -14.41 -0.05 -22.42
N ILE A 223 -15.42 -0.65 -23.03
CA ILE A 223 -15.66 -0.53 -24.47
C ILE A 223 -16.71 0.55 -24.65
N VAL A 224 -16.29 1.72 -25.12
CA VAL A 224 -17.20 2.79 -25.55
C VAL A 224 -17.49 2.53 -27.02
N SER A 225 -18.76 2.38 -27.40
CA SER A 225 -19.15 2.28 -28.82
C SER A 225 -18.86 3.60 -29.52
N ASP A 226 -18.30 3.53 -30.73
CA ASP A 226 -18.08 4.70 -31.60
C ASP A 226 -19.39 5.35 -32.08
N ASP A 227 -20.55 4.77 -31.76
CA ASP A 227 -21.89 5.22 -32.15
C ASP A 227 -22.45 6.39 -31.30
N VAL A 228 -21.60 7.15 -30.61
CA VAL A 228 -22.02 8.50 -30.21
C VAL A 228 -21.90 9.35 -31.47
N ASP A 229 -23.00 9.43 -32.21
CA ASP A 229 -23.15 10.22 -33.41
C ASP A 229 -22.92 11.71 -33.07
N LEU A 230 -21.64 12.13 -33.03
CA LEU A 230 -21.21 13.52 -32.82
C LEU A 230 -21.59 14.44 -33.98
N LYS A 231 -22.40 13.95 -34.94
CA LYS A 231 -22.90 14.71 -36.09
C LYS A 231 -23.95 15.76 -35.73
N GLY A 232 -24.39 15.86 -34.47
CA GLY A 232 -25.42 16.82 -34.06
C GLY A 232 -24.95 18.06 -33.29
N ALA A 233 -23.70 18.14 -32.82
CA ALA A 233 -23.31 19.15 -31.81
C ALA A 233 -22.45 20.32 -32.33
N TRP A 234 -22.23 20.43 -33.65
CA TRP A 234 -21.53 21.56 -34.27
C TRP A 234 -22.32 22.14 -35.44
N LEU A 235 -23.54 22.60 -35.16
CA LEU A 235 -24.19 23.61 -36.00
C LEU A 235 -24.83 24.65 -35.09
N GLY A 236 -24.13 25.78 -35.00
CA GLY A 236 -24.64 27.04 -34.48
C GLY A 236 -23.45 27.98 -34.35
N ASP A 237 -23.38 29.13 -35.00
CA ASP A 237 -24.10 29.71 -36.11
C ASP A 237 -23.13 30.76 -36.70
N LYS A 238 -23.41 31.23 -37.90
CA LYS A 238 -22.64 32.25 -38.64
C LYS A 238 -22.40 33.54 -37.86
#